data_AF-A0A7Y3I872-F1
#
_entry.id   AF-A0A7Y3I872-F1
#
_cell.length_a   1.000
_cell.length_b   1.000
_cell.length_c   1.000
_cell.angle_alpha   90.00
_cell.angle_beta   90.00
_cell.angle_gamma   90.00
#
_symmetry.space_group_name_H-M   'P 1'
#
loop_
_entity.id
_entity.type
_entity.pdbx_description
1 polymer ?
#
loop_
_entity_poly.entity_id
_entity_poly.type
_entity_poly.pdbx_seq_one_letter_code
_entity_poly.pdbx_strand_id
1 'polypeptide(L)'
;MRHPRLLRTVMLLFAVGALGALAACASGGGGSSDGPRRSQNRITQEELVDYTTLNALDAIRRLRPRWLQSRGATAGGSNEPVAILDGARLGSPDALASVAVSDISEMQYLSASDATMRYGTNFPGGAIEVRTRSN
;
A
#
# COMPACT_ATOMS: atom_id res chain seq x y z
N MET A 1 41.88 23.19 12.29
CA MET A 1 41.04 24.10 11.49
C MET A 1 41.25 23.76 10.02
N ARG A 2 40.16 23.42 9.29
CA ARG A 2 39.96 23.40 7.82
C ARG A 2 41.12 22.80 6.98
N HIS A 3 40.99 21.63 6.36
CA HIS A 3 40.21 21.39 5.13
C HIS A 3 39.89 19.89 4.95
N PRO A 4 38.64 19.51 4.64
CA PRO A 4 38.37 18.23 3.97
C PRO A 4 37.61 18.49 2.66
N ARG A 5 38.02 17.83 1.56
CA ARG A 5 37.24 17.49 0.33
C ARG A 5 38.06 17.33 -0.96
N LEU A 6 39.38 17.47 -0.89
CA LEU A 6 40.31 17.16 -1.97
C LEU A 6 41.16 16.02 -1.42
N LEU A 7 40.84 14.76 -1.64
CA LEU A 7 41.17 13.97 -2.82
C LEU A 7 40.42 12.66 -2.50
N ARG A 8 39.27 12.25 -3.04
CA ARG A 8 38.85 12.14 -4.44
C ARG A 8 39.90 11.57 -5.41
N THR A 9 41.15 11.42 -4.97
CA THR A 9 42.31 11.07 -5.81
C THR A 9 43.25 10.10 -5.10
N VAL A 10 42.72 9.30 -4.16
CA VAL A 10 43.40 8.09 -3.70
C VAL A 10 42.39 6.93 -3.79
N MET A 11 41.53 6.88 -4.82
CA MET A 11 41.82 6.05 -5.99
C MET A 11 43.31 5.70 -6.14
N LEU A 12 43.58 4.40 -6.09
CA LEU A 12 44.84 3.79 -6.50
C LEU A 12 46.04 4.19 -5.65
N LEU A 13 46.37 3.34 -4.68
CA LEU A 13 47.52 2.44 -4.84
C LEU A 13 47.89 1.88 -3.46
N PHE A 14 47.67 0.57 -3.35
CA PHE A 14 48.59 -0.37 -2.72
C PHE A 14 48.69 -0.46 -1.20
N ALA A 15 48.64 -1.74 -0.79
CA ALA A 15 49.27 -2.33 0.39
C ALA A 15 48.47 -2.11 1.69
N VAL A 16 47.94 -3.10 2.41
CA VAL A 16 48.14 -4.56 2.53
C VAL A 16 46.87 -5.04 3.26
N GLY A 17 46.09 -5.99 2.75
CA GLY A 17 46.31 -7.42 2.95
C GLY A 17 45.47 -7.99 4.11
N ALA A 18 44.37 -8.67 3.73
CA ALA A 18 43.66 -9.76 4.43
C ALA A 18 42.84 -9.48 5.72
N LEU A 19 41.50 -9.49 5.59
CA LEU A 19 40.61 -10.51 6.19
C LEU A 19 39.15 -10.27 5.74
N GLY A 20 38.46 -11.35 5.34
CA GLY A 20 37.17 -11.28 4.65
C GLY A 20 35.91 -11.18 5.52
N ALA A 21 34.84 -10.70 4.90
CA ALA A 21 33.42 -11.00 5.17
C ALA A 21 32.60 -10.38 4.00
N LEU A 22 32.13 -11.18 3.04
CA LEU A 22 30.75 -11.64 2.91
C LEU A 22 29.68 -10.53 2.77
N ALA A 23 29.05 -10.57 1.60
CA ALA A 23 27.61 -10.41 1.37
C ALA A 23 26.96 -9.00 1.42
N ALA A 24 26.38 -8.69 0.25
CA ALA A 24 25.04 -8.14 0.11
C ALA A 24 24.75 -6.76 0.72
N CYS A 25 24.85 -5.72 -0.11
CA CYS A 25 23.92 -4.60 -0.02
C CYS A 25 22.53 -5.12 -0.44
N ALA A 26 21.85 -5.82 0.47
CA ALA A 26 20.44 -6.12 0.34
C ALA A 26 19.67 -4.81 0.45
N SER A 27 18.91 -4.50 -0.60
CA SER A 27 17.93 -3.45 -0.72
C SER A 27 17.03 -3.35 0.52
N GLY A 28 17.15 -2.26 1.27
CA GLY A 28 16.20 -1.87 2.31
C GLY A 28 14.92 -1.33 1.66
N GLY A 29 14.05 -2.25 1.23
CA GLY A 29 12.67 -1.95 0.88
C GLY A 29 11.95 -1.29 2.06
N GLY A 30 11.11 -0.30 1.73
CA GLY A 30 10.37 0.53 2.68
C GLY A 30 9.54 -0.27 3.69
N GLY A 31 9.34 0.36 4.84
CA GLY A 31 8.86 -0.22 6.08
C GLY A 31 7.65 -1.13 5.99
N SER A 32 7.74 -2.23 6.74
CA SER A 32 6.60 -2.85 7.40
C SER A 32 7.08 -3.32 8.76
N SER A 33 6.94 -2.45 9.77
CA SER A 33 7.10 -2.82 11.16
C SER A 33 5.92 -3.70 11.57
N ASP A 34 6.05 -4.99 11.27
CA ASP A 34 5.10 -6.03 11.68
C ASP A 34 5.32 -6.33 13.18
N GLY A 35 4.71 -5.51 14.02
CA GLY A 35 4.23 -5.97 15.33
C GLY A 35 2.81 -6.55 15.16
N PRO A 36 2.19 -7.14 16.21
CA PRO A 36 0.83 -7.73 16.15
C PRO A 36 -0.32 -6.72 15.89
N ARG A 37 -0.02 -5.54 15.35
CA ARG A 37 -0.96 -4.50 14.98
C ARG A 37 -1.62 -4.93 13.67
N ARG A 38 -2.92 -5.24 13.73
CA ARG A 38 -3.78 -5.42 12.55
C ARG A 38 -3.40 -4.42 11.45
N SER A 39 -3.15 -4.93 10.26
CA SER A 39 -2.74 -4.13 9.11
C SER A 39 -3.76 -3.01 8.87
N GLN A 40 -3.31 -1.76 8.98
CA GLN A 40 -4.23 -0.61 8.84
C GLN A 40 -4.70 -0.42 7.40
N ASN A 41 -3.94 -0.94 6.43
CA ASN A 41 -4.18 -0.78 5.00
C ASN A 41 -4.63 -2.08 4.33
N ARG A 42 -4.90 -3.15 5.09
CA ARG A 42 -5.33 -4.44 4.56
C ARG A 42 -6.29 -5.13 5.50
N ILE A 43 -7.36 -5.68 4.95
CA ILE A 43 -8.35 -6.50 5.61
C ILE A 43 -8.22 -7.90 5.01
N THR A 44 -7.80 -8.86 5.83
CA THR A 44 -7.59 -10.25 5.39
C THR A 44 -8.88 -11.07 5.52
N GLN A 45 -8.89 -12.27 4.94
CA GLN A 45 -10.02 -13.19 5.05
C GLN A 45 -10.37 -13.52 6.50
N GLU A 46 -9.38 -13.64 7.37
CA GLU A 46 -9.58 -13.93 8.80
C GLU A 46 -10.31 -12.79 9.51
N GLU A 47 -10.11 -11.54 9.08
CA GLU A 47 -10.88 -10.40 9.60
C GLU A 47 -12.31 -10.35 9.05
N LEU A 48 -12.58 -11.01 7.92
CA LEU A 48 -13.87 -11.00 7.23
C LEU A 48 -14.81 -12.14 7.63
N VAL A 49 -14.31 -13.16 8.32
CA VAL A 49 -15.08 -14.35 8.72
C VAL A 49 -16.33 -14.00 9.54
N ASP A 50 -16.25 -12.96 10.37
CA ASP A 50 -17.36 -12.49 11.22
C ASP A 50 -18.36 -11.58 10.48
N TYR A 51 -18.08 -11.24 9.22
CA TYR A 51 -18.83 -10.24 8.43
C TYR A 51 -19.36 -10.79 7.10
N THR A 52 -19.43 -12.11 6.95
CA THR A 52 -19.85 -12.80 5.72
C THR A 52 -21.24 -12.41 5.22
N THR A 53 -22.11 -11.89 6.09
CA THR A 53 -23.47 -11.41 5.74
C THR A 53 -23.49 -9.97 5.23
N LEU A 54 -22.37 -9.24 5.30
CA LEU A 54 -22.27 -7.86 4.84
C LEU A 54 -21.77 -7.77 3.38
N ASN A 55 -21.94 -6.58 2.81
CA ASN A 55 -21.22 -6.18 1.61
C ASN A 55 -19.85 -5.57 1.96
N ALA A 56 -18.98 -5.43 0.95
CA ALA A 56 -17.63 -4.90 1.09
C ALA A 56 -17.63 -3.48 1.68
N LEU A 57 -18.53 -2.60 1.24
CA LEU A 57 -18.60 -1.22 1.71
C LEU A 57 -18.89 -1.14 3.21
N ASP A 58 -19.86 -1.91 3.70
CA ASP A 58 -20.23 -1.93 5.12
C ASP A 58 -19.16 -2.60 5.97
N ALA A 59 -18.48 -3.64 5.45
CA ALA A 59 -17.32 -4.22 6.11
C ALA A 59 -16.18 -3.19 6.26
N ILE A 60 -15.89 -2.40 5.22
CA ILE A 60 -14.90 -1.31 5.27
C ILE A 60 -15.33 -0.25 6.29
N ARG A 61 -16.60 0.16 6.31
CA ARG A 61 -17.11 1.14 7.28
C ARG A 61 -16.90 0.68 8.73
N ARG A 62 -17.06 -0.61 9.02
CA ARG A 62 -16.88 -1.18 10.36
C ARG A 62 -15.41 -1.36 10.73
N LEU A 63 -14.64 -1.99 9.84
CA LEU A 63 -13.27 -2.40 10.13
C LEU A 63 -12.27 -1.27 9.94
N ARG A 64 -12.46 -0.43 8.93
CA ARG A 64 -11.50 0.60 8.48
C ARG A 64 -12.23 1.84 7.93
N PRO A 65 -13.05 2.56 8.73
CA PRO A 65 -13.81 3.72 8.27
C PRO A 65 -12.94 4.82 7.66
N ARG A 66 -11.68 4.91 8.09
CA ARG A 66 -10.68 5.86 7.57
C ARG A 66 -10.33 5.68 6.09
N TRP A 67 -10.60 4.51 5.50
CA TRP A 67 -10.33 4.26 4.08
C TRP A 67 -11.25 5.10 3.20
N LEU A 68 -12.49 5.31 3.63
CA LEU A 68 -13.50 6.08 2.91
C LEU A 68 -13.35 7.60 3.13
N GLN A 69 -12.46 8.01 4.03
CA GLN A 69 -12.24 9.41 4.31
C GLN A 69 -11.34 10.03 3.24
N SER A 70 -11.83 11.08 2.59
CA SER A 70 -11.02 11.95 1.73
C SER A 70 -9.89 12.59 2.54
N ARG A 71 -8.63 12.30 2.16
CA ARG A 71 -7.45 12.87 2.81
C ARG A 71 -6.99 14.12 2.08
N GLY A 72 -7.58 15.25 2.46
CA GLY A 72 -7.19 16.58 2.01
C GLY A 72 -8.22 17.21 1.07
N ALA A 73 -8.43 18.52 1.23
CA ALA A 73 -9.23 19.30 0.32
C ALA A 73 -8.38 19.67 -0.91
N THR A 74 -8.64 19.04 -2.04
CA THR A 74 -8.20 19.57 -3.33
C THR A 74 -9.26 20.56 -3.80
N ALA A 75 -8.84 21.76 -4.18
CA ALA A 75 -9.75 22.77 -4.71
C ALA A 75 -10.40 22.23 -6.00
N GLY A 76 -11.67 21.83 -5.92
CA GLY A 76 -12.49 21.50 -7.08
C GLY A 76 -12.69 20.02 -7.44
N GLY A 77 -12.36 19.05 -6.57
CA GLY A 77 -12.59 17.61 -6.87
C GLY A 77 -12.91 16.74 -5.66
N SER A 78 -13.59 15.61 -5.90
CA SER A 78 -13.76 14.55 -4.90
C SER A 78 -12.45 13.80 -4.72
N ASN A 79 -11.76 14.04 -3.61
CA ASN A 79 -10.54 13.32 -3.22
C ASN A 79 -10.85 11.97 -2.53
N GLU A 80 -11.92 11.33 -3.01
CA GLU A 80 -12.39 10.03 -2.56
C GLU A 80 -11.54 8.92 -3.19
N PRO A 81 -11.25 7.82 -2.49
CA PRO A 81 -10.58 6.68 -3.10
C PRO A 81 -11.43 6.08 -4.21
N VAL A 82 -10.75 5.42 -5.15
CA VAL A 82 -11.42 4.74 -6.24
C VAL A 82 -11.56 3.25 -5.91
N ALA A 83 -12.76 2.70 -6.09
CA ALA A 83 -13.01 1.27 -5.98
C ALA A 83 -12.46 0.51 -7.19
N ILE A 84 -11.77 -0.59 -6.89
CA ILE A 84 -11.25 -1.55 -7.86
C ILE A 84 -11.66 -2.94 -7.41
N LEU A 85 -12.22 -3.74 -8.33
CA LEU A 85 -12.59 -5.13 -8.10
C LEU A 85 -11.83 -6.02 -9.08
N ASP A 86 -10.96 -6.89 -8.57
CA ASP A 86 -10.12 -7.79 -9.38
C ASP A 86 -9.34 -7.08 -10.50
N GLY A 87 -8.90 -5.85 -10.23
CA GLY A 87 -8.20 -4.99 -11.17
C GLY A 87 -9.10 -4.14 -12.08
N ALA A 88 -10.41 -4.38 -12.11
CA ALA A 88 -11.38 -3.56 -12.84
C ALA A 88 -11.76 -2.31 -12.03
N ARG A 89 -11.67 -1.13 -12.66
CA ARG A 89 -12.04 0.14 -12.03
C ARG A 89 -13.56 0.27 -11.96
N LEU A 90 -14.11 0.36 -10.76
CA LEU A 90 -15.54 0.58 -10.53
C LEU A 90 -15.89 2.06 -10.36
N GLY A 91 -14.94 2.89 -9.93
CA GLY A 91 -15.16 4.32 -9.71
C GLY A 91 -15.38 4.65 -8.23
N SER A 92 -16.57 5.11 -7.86
CA SER A 92 -16.87 5.46 -6.46
C SER A 92 -16.79 4.23 -5.53
N PRO A 93 -16.34 4.38 -4.26
CA PRO A 93 -16.44 3.36 -3.22
C PRO A 93 -17.85 2.80 -3.03
N ASP A 94 -18.89 3.57 -3.35
CA ASP A 94 -20.28 3.10 -3.24
C ASP A 94 -20.56 1.87 -4.11
N ALA A 95 -19.82 1.68 -5.21
CA ALA A 95 -19.95 0.51 -6.07
C ALA A 95 -19.62 -0.80 -5.33
N LEU A 96 -18.80 -0.75 -4.27
CA LEU A 96 -18.45 -1.90 -3.43
C LEU A 96 -19.64 -2.43 -2.62
N ALA A 97 -20.76 -1.69 -2.51
CA ALA A 97 -21.98 -2.19 -1.88
C ALA A 97 -22.59 -3.39 -2.63
N SER A 98 -22.25 -3.57 -3.90
CA SER A 98 -22.72 -4.70 -4.72
C SER A 98 -21.93 -6.00 -4.52
N VAL A 99 -20.80 -5.96 -3.80
CA VAL A 99 -19.91 -7.11 -3.61
C VAL A 99 -20.12 -7.70 -2.22
N ALA A 100 -20.51 -8.98 -2.15
CA ALA A 100 -20.70 -9.69 -0.88
C ALA A 100 -19.35 -10.08 -0.25
N VAL A 101 -19.22 -9.97 1.07
CA VAL A 101 -18.01 -10.38 1.79
C VAL A 101 -17.71 -11.87 1.64
N SER A 102 -18.73 -12.70 1.47
CA SER A 102 -18.59 -14.14 1.20
C SER A 102 -17.68 -14.45 0.01
N ASP A 103 -17.64 -13.55 -0.96
CA ASP A 103 -16.96 -13.74 -2.25
C ASP A 103 -15.57 -13.09 -2.25
N ILE A 104 -15.18 -12.44 -1.15
CA ILE A 104 -13.93 -11.67 -1.04
C ILE A 104 -12.84 -12.53 -0.38
N SER A 105 -11.64 -12.47 -0.95
CA SER A 105 -10.43 -13.05 -0.36
C SER A 105 -9.67 -12.00 0.45
N GLU A 106 -9.57 -10.78 -0.05
CA GLU A 106 -8.81 -9.69 0.56
C GLU A 106 -9.33 -8.33 0.13
N MET A 107 -9.22 -7.34 1.02
CA MET A 107 -9.35 -5.93 0.64
C MET A 107 -8.12 -5.15 1.08
N GLN A 108 -7.66 -4.24 0.22
CA GLN A 108 -6.49 -3.43 0.48
C GLN A 108 -6.74 -1.97 0.10
N TYR A 109 -6.34 -1.07 0.99
CA TYR A 109 -6.24 0.35 0.67
C TYR A 109 -4.85 0.67 0.13
N LEU A 110 -4.82 1.32 -1.02
CA LEU A 110 -3.63 1.83 -1.67
C LEU A 110 -3.61 3.35 -1.54
N SER A 111 -2.46 3.90 -1.14
CA SER A 111 -2.26 5.36 -1.16
C SER A 111 -2.33 5.90 -2.59
N ALA A 112 -2.49 7.22 -2.74
CA ALA A 112 -2.49 7.86 -4.06
C ALA A 112 -1.24 7.51 -4.89
N SER A 113 -0.07 7.46 -4.26
CA SER A 113 1.18 7.07 -4.90
C SER A 113 1.18 5.59 -5.29
N ASP A 114 0.75 4.69 -4.41
CA ASP A 114 0.75 3.24 -4.69
C ASP A 114 -0.26 2.89 -5.79
N ALA A 115 -1.45 3.48 -5.72
CA ALA A 115 -2.47 3.36 -6.74
C ALA A 115 -1.94 3.89 -8.09
N THR A 116 -1.20 5.01 -8.07
CA THR A 116 -0.61 5.58 -9.29
C THR A 116 0.44 4.68 -9.90
N MET A 117 1.31 4.09 -9.08
CA MET A 117 2.33 3.14 -9.55
C MET A 117 1.72 1.87 -10.15
N ARG A 118 0.54 1.45 -9.65
CA ARG A 118 -0.07 0.18 -10.03
C ARG A 118 -1.10 0.27 -11.16
N TYR A 119 -1.92 1.32 -11.18
CA TYR A 119 -3.04 1.49 -12.11
C TYR A 119 -2.93 2.73 -13.00
N GLY A 120 -1.82 3.49 -12.89
CA GLY A 120 -1.64 4.75 -13.61
C GLY A 120 -2.25 5.94 -12.87
N THR A 121 -2.27 7.12 -13.49
CA THR A 121 -2.71 8.37 -12.85
C THR A 121 -4.22 8.38 -12.52
N ASN A 122 -4.73 9.48 -11.93
CA ASN A 122 -6.14 9.67 -11.56
C ASN A 122 -6.62 8.92 -10.29
N PHE A 123 -5.74 8.79 -9.29
CA PHE A 123 -6.07 8.28 -7.96
C PHE A 123 -5.71 9.28 -6.85
N PRO A 124 -6.24 10.52 -6.88
CA PRO A 124 -5.87 11.54 -5.90
C PRO A 124 -6.19 11.11 -4.46
N GLY A 125 -7.30 10.38 -4.25
CA GLY A 125 -7.73 9.86 -2.95
C GLY A 125 -7.17 8.47 -2.60
N GLY A 126 -6.34 7.89 -3.48
CA GLY A 126 -5.93 6.48 -3.41
C GLY A 126 -6.94 5.53 -4.07
N ALA A 127 -6.81 4.24 -3.77
CA ALA A 127 -7.70 3.20 -4.27
C ALA A 127 -8.04 2.20 -3.17
N ILE A 128 -9.23 1.62 -3.26
CA ILE A 128 -9.64 0.44 -2.49
C ILE A 128 -9.71 -0.71 -3.47
N GLU A 129 -8.74 -1.61 -3.37
CA GLU A 129 -8.72 -2.85 -4.13
C GLU A 129 -9.46 -3.94 -3.35
N VAL A 130 -10.41 -4.57 -4.00
CA VAL A 130 -11.10 -5.77 -3.53
C VAL A 130 -10.73 -6.92 -4.45
N ARG A 131 -10.31 -8.03 -3.86
CA ARG A 131 -10.02 -9.27 -4.57
C ARG A 131 -11.05 -10.32 -4.22
N THR A 132 -11.64 -10.94 -5.23
CA THR A 132 -12.58 -12.04 -5.02
C THR A 132 -11.84 -13.35 -4.76
N ARG A 133 -12.57 -14.35 -4.28
CA ARG A 133 -12.06 -15.71 -4.17
C ARG A 133 -12.11 -16.33 -5.57
N SER A 134 -10.95 -16.69 -6.09
CA SER A 134 -10.86 -17.58 -7.26
C SER A 134 -11.40 -18.96 -6.85
N ASN A 135 -12.55 -19.33 -7.40
CA ASN A 135 -13.19 -20.63 -7.18
C ASN A 135 -12.56 -21.73 -8.03
#